data_AF-A0A969U7U8-F1
#
_entry.id   AF-A0A969U7U8-F1
#
_cell.length_a   1.000
_cell.length_b   1.000
_cell.length_c   1.000
_cell.angle_alpha   90.00
_cell.angle_beta   90.00
_cell.angle_gamma   90.00
#
_symmetry.space_group_name_H-M   'P 1'
#
loop_
_entity.id
_entity.type
_entity.pdbx_description
1 polymer ?
#
loop_
_entity_poly.entity_id
_entity_poly.type
_entity_poly.pdbx_seq_one_letter_code
_entity_poly.pdbx_strand_id
1 'polypeptide(L)'
;MLLDQDIANQYLLQGHPQDVTTVIVFNDTVINANELERWTVTGNDPQALRGLYRQIEALNANGGTNIFDSTRVALQYLAGTRTQDCLPAVILMTDGQDTVGNQAALNQYIQSNENDIPVFAITFGAADDTQLTPITTQTYGRIFRGSEDLIKAFREAKGYN
;
A
#
# COMPACT_ATOMS: atom_id res chain seq x y z
N MET A 1 14.39 7.05 7.19
CA MET A 1 12.96 6.63 7.06
C MET A 1 12.94 5.16 6.64
N LEU A 2 11.89 4.37 6.97
CA LEU A 2 11.86 2.90 6.86
C LEU A 2 12.23 2.30 5.48
N LEU A 3 12.17 3.12 4.44
CA LEU A 3 12.42 2.77 3.05
C LEU A 3 13.90 2.92 2.64
N ASP A 4 14.72 3.56 3.47
CA ASP A 4 16.18 3.60 3.31
C ASP A 4 16.75 2.18 3.31
N GLN A 5 17.61 1.84 2.36
CA GLN A 5 18.18 0.49 2.23
C GLN A 5 19.01 0.08 3.44
N ASP A 6 19.62 1.01 4.17
CA ASP A 6 20.37 0.69 5.38
C ASP A 6 19.44 0.34 6.55
N ILE A 7 18.29 1.02 6.64
CA ILE A 7 17.22 0.72 7.62
C ILE A 7 16.46 -0.56 7.21
N ALA A 8 16.20 -0.75 5.92
CA ALA A 8 15.57 -1.95 5.37
C ALA A 8 16.46 -3.18 5.60
N ASN A 9 17.78 -3.06 5.42
CA ASN A 9 18.76 -4.11 5.74
C ASN A 9 18.73 -4.46 7.24
N GLN A 10 18.68 -3.45 8.10
CA GLN A 10 18.56 -3.64 9.55
C GLN A 10 17.27 -4.38 9.96
N TYR A 11 16.19 -4.24 9.20
CA TYR A 11 14.89 -4.84 9.51
C TYR A 11 14.47 -6.02 8.62
N LEU A 12 15.38 -6.52 7.76
CA LEU A 12 15.13 -7.60 6.78
C LEU A 12 14.03 -7.28 5.76
N LEU A 13 13.85 -6.00 5.44
CA LEU A 13 12.91 -5.51 4.42
C LEU A 13 13.54 -5.41 3.03
N GLN A 14 14.72 -6.00 2.83
CA GLN A 14 15.35 -6.03 1.52
C GLN A 14 14.46 -6.76 0.52
N GLY A 15 14.19 -6.09 -0.60
CA GLY A 15 13.43 -6.70 -1.68
C GLY A 15 14.19 -7.84 -2.34
N HIS A 16 13.46 -8.85 -2.81
CA HIS A 16 14.00 -9.87 -3.70
C HIS A 16 14.21 -9.29 -5.11
N PRO A 17 15.15 -9.79 -5.94
CA PRO A 17 15.32 -9.34 -7.33
C PRO A 17 14.10 -9.52 -8.24
N GLN A 18 13.11 -10.32 -7.81
CA GLN A 18 11.83 -10.50 -8.51
C GLN A 18 10.70 -9.66 -7.92
N ASP A 19 10.93 -8.95 -6.81
CA ASP A 19 9.89 -8.13 -6.20
C ASP A 19 9.48 -7.00 -7.14
N VAL A 20 8.19 -6.71 -7.20
CA VAL A 20 7.67 -5.52 -7.88
C VAL A 20 7.05 -4.62 -6.82
N THR A 21 7.57 -3.40 -6.71
CA THR A 21 7.08 -2.39 -5.78
C THR A 21 6.43 -1.27 -6.57
N THR A 22 5.12 -1.08 -6.40
CA THR A 22 4.37 0.04 -6.97
C THR A 22 3.89 0.96 -5.86
N VAL A 23 4.11 2.26 -6.01
CA VAL A 23 3.60 3.28 -5.08
C VAL A 23 2.36 3.92 -5.67
N ILE A 24 1.28 3.93 -4.89
CA ILE A 24 0.04 4.61 -5.24
C ILE A 24 -0.13 5.76 -4.25
N VAL A 25 -0.25 6.97 -4.78
CA VAL A 25 -0.36 8.19 -3.99
C VAL A 25 -1.78 8.72 -4.11
N PHE A 26 -2.39 9.13 -3.01
CA PHE A 26 -3.75 9.64 -3.02
C PHE A 26 -3.93 10.83 -2.07
N ASN A 27 -4.95 11.63 -2.40
CA ASN A 27 -5.59 12.64 -1.57
C ASN A 27 -7.12 12.48 -1.70
N ASP A 28 -7.87 13.51 -2.11
CA ASP A 28 -9.26 13.38 -2.58
C ASP A 28 -9.40 12.41 -3.76
N THR A 29 -8.32 12.18 -4.51
CA THR A 29 -8.25 11.28 -5.66
C THR A 29 -6.95 10.48 -5.65
N VAL A 30 -6.83 9.48 -6.53
CA VAL A 30 -5.56 8.79 -6.76
C VAL A 30 -4.72 9.64 -7.72
N ILE A 31 -3.67 10.27 -7.19
CA ILE A 31 -2.87 11.31 -7.85
C ILE A 31 -2.16 10.75 -9.08
N ASN A 32 -1.62 9.54 -8.98
CA ASN A 32 -0.81 8.91 -10.03
C ASN A 32 -1.52 7.76 -10.75
N ALA A 33 -2.86 7.72 -10.75
CA ALA A 33 -3.66 6.64 -11.32
C ALA A 33 -3.30 6.27 -12.78
N ASN A 34 -2.93 7.28 -13.58
CA ASN A 34 -2.63 7.12 -15.01
C ASN A 34 -1.14 6.92 -15.31
N GLU A 35 -0.29 6.87 -14.29
CA GLU A 35 1.17 6.76 -14.48
C GLU A 35 1.81 5.78 -13.50
N LEU A 36 1.05 4.79 -13.01
CA LEU A 36 1.53 3.81 -12.03
C LEU A 36 2.83 3.12 -12.44
N GLU A 37 3.05 2.87 -13.74
CA GLU A 37 4.29 2.31 -14.27
C GLU A 37 5.54 3.17 -13.93
N ARG A 38 5.40 4.49 -13.86
CA ARG A 38 6.50 5.40 -13.46
C ARG A 38 6.81 5.34 -11.97
N TRP A 39 5.85 4.85 -11.20
CA TRP A 39 5.92 4.65 -9.75
C TRP A 39 6.14 3.17 -9.40
N THR A 40 6.53 2.35 -10.37
CA THR A 40 6.84 0.93 -10.23
C THR A 40 8.33 0.68 -10.37
N VAL A 41 8.89 -0.09 -9.45
CA VAL A 41 10.26 -0.62 -9.53
C VAL A 41 10.18 -2.14 -9.50
N THR A 42 10.84 -2.78 -10.48
CA THR A 42 11.06 -4.23 -10.49
C THR A 42 12.46 -4.54 -9.97
N GLY A 43 12.53 -5.53 -9.11
CA GLY A 43 13.72 -5.97 -8.41
C GLY A 43 14.09 -5.07 -7.25
N ASN A 44 15.35 -5.21 -6.82
CA ASN A 44 15.88 -4.61 -5.60
C ASN A 44 17.05 -3.67 -5.88
N ASP A 45 17.14 -3.09 -7.08
CA ASP A 45 18.18 -2.12 -7.42
C ASP A 45 18.11 -0.90 -6.47
N PRO A 46 19.18 -0.64 -5.68
CA PRO A 46 19.20 0.47 -4.75
C PRO A 46 19.08 1.84 -5.42
N GLN A 47 19.49 1.99 -6.68
CA GLN A 47 19.35 3.27 -7.39
C GLN A 47 17.90 3.52 -7.82
N ALA A 48 17.24 2.52 -8.42
CA ALA A 48 15.83 2.60 -8.79
C ALA A 48 14.94 2.87 -7.58
N LEU A 49 15.14 2.14 -6.47
CA LEU A 49 14.37 2.35 -5.24
C LEU A 49 14.61 3.75 -4.64
N ARG A 50 15.86 4.24 -4.61
CA ARG A 50 16.14 5.64 -4.23
C ARG A 50 15.52 6.67 -5.18
N GLY A 51 15.37 6.35 -6.45
CA GLY A 51 14.63 7.16 -7.42
C GLY A 51 13.17 7.29 -7.03
N LEU A 52 12.52 6.15 -6.78
CA LEU A 52 11.12 6.09 -6.32
C LEU A 52 10.93 6.86 -5.01
N TYR A 53 11.84 6.73 -4.05
CA TYR A 53 11.74 7.47 -2.78
C TYR A 53 11.86 8.98 -2.95
N ARG A 54 12.78 9.46 -3.80
CA ARG A 54 12.88 10.90 -4.08
C ARG A 54 11.63 11.44 -4.76
N GLN A 55 10.94 10.64 -5.59
CA GLN A 55 9.65 11.03 -6.14
C GLN A 55 8.60 11.19 -5.04
N ILE A 56 8.56 10.27 -4.07
CA ILE A 56 7.67 10.35 -2.90
C ILE A 56 7.99 11.59 -2.05
N GLU A 57 9.26 11.85 -1.74
CA GLU A 57 9.69 12.98 -0.91
C GLU A 57 9.40 14.35 -1.55
N ALA A 58 9.30 14.40 -2.88
CA ALA A 58 8.96 15.63 -3.60
C ALA A 58 7.46 15.98 -3.55
N LEU A 59 6.61 15.08 -3.03
CA LEU A 59 5.18 15.30 -2.93
C LEU A 59 4.85 16.24 -1.78
N ASN A 60 3.81 17.05 -1.98
CA ASN A 60 3.26 17.91 -0.94
C ASN A 60 1.85 17.41 -0.61
N ALA A 61 1.62 17.07 0.67
CA ALA A 61 0.30 16.66 1.14
C ALA A 61 -0.69 17.83 1.01
N ASN A 62 -1.82 17.58 0.33
CA ASN A 62 -2.93 18.51 0.19
C ASN A 62 -4.22 17.75 -0.11
N GLY A 63 -5.36 18.41 0.06
CA GLY A 63 -6.67 17.80 -0.17
C GLY A 63 -7.16 16.95 1.01
N GLY A 64 -8.18 16.15 0.75
CA GLY A 64 -8.73 15.17 1.68
C GLY A 64 -8.09 13.79 1.55
N THR A 65 -8.84 12.79 2.00
CA THR A 65 -8.36 11.41 2.16
C THR A 65 -9.34 10.46 1.49
N ASN A 66 -8.92 9.82 0.40
CA ASN A 66 -9.72 8.85 -0.36
C ASN A 66 -9.14 7.44 -0.20
N ILE A 67 -9.35 6.84 0.97
CA ILE A 67 -8.91 5.48 1.31
C ILE A 67 -9.65 4.45 0.45
N PHE A 68 -10.96 4.60 0.27
CA PHE A 68 -11.75 3.54 -0.35
C PHE A 68 -11.48 3.41 -1.85
N ASP A 69 -11.43 4.51 -2.61
CA ASP A 69 -11.15 4.42 -4.04
C ASP A 69 -9.67 4.12 -4.31
N SER A 70 -8.74 4.63 -3.50
CA SER A 70 -7.31 4.30 -3.65
C SER A 70 -7.04 2.80 -3.42
N THR A 71 -7.67 2.21 -2.40
CA THR A 71 -7.61 0.77 -2.16
C THR A 71 -8.19 0.00 -3.34
N ARG A 72 -9.33 0.45 -3.88
CA ARG A 72 -9.95 -0.19 -5.05
C ARG A 72 -9.04 -0.14 -6.28
N VAL A 73 -8.39 1.00 -6.54
CA VAL A 73 -7.41 1.15 -7.63
C VAL A 73 -6.21 0.22 -7.43
N ALA A 74 -5.68 0.13 -6.22
CA ALA A 74 -4.57 -0.78 -5.90
C ALA A 74 -4.92 -2.24 -6.20
N LEU A 75 -6.09 -2.68 -5.75
CA LEU A 75 -6.57 -4.04 -5.97
C LEU A 75 -6.84 -4.32 -7.46
N GLN A 76 -7.42 -3.36 -8.19
CA GLN A 76 -7.62 -3.46 -9.64
C GLN A 76 -6.32 -3.57 -10.41
N TYR A 77 -5.33 -2.75 -10.03
CA TYR A 77 -4.00 -2.78 -10.64
C TYR A 77 -3.33 -4.14 -10.43
N LEU A 78 -3.25 -4.62 -9.18
CA LEU A 78 -2.63 -5.90 -8.86
C LEU A 78 -3.38 -7.10 -9.50
N ALA A 79 -4.70 -7.03 -9.62
CA ALA A 79 -5.46 -8.06 -10.31
C ALA A 79 -5.04 -8.20 -11.80
N GLY A 80 -4.67 -7.09 -12.44
CA GLY A 80 -4.22 -7.08 -13.85
C GLY A 80 -2.73 -7.37 -14.05
N THR A 81 -1.89 -7.21 -13.02
CA THR A 81 -0.44 -7.32 -13.14
C THR A 81 0.19 -8.48 -12.36
N ARG A 82 -0.59 -9.21 -11.54
CA ARG A 82 -0.05 -10.34 -10.75
C ARG A 82 0.49 -11.45 -11.66
N THR A 83 1.68 -11.94 -11.31
CA THR A 83 2.30 -13.14 -11.90
C THR A 83 2.17 -14.32 -10.94
N GLN A 84 2.13 -15.56 -11.44
CA GLN A 84 2.02 -16.76 -10.59
C GLN A 84 3.15 -16.91 -9.55
N ASP A 85 4.31 -16.32 -9.82
CA ASP A 85 5.50 -16.42 -8.96
C ASP A 85 5.60 -15.33 -7.89
N CYS A 86 4.62 -14.42 -7.81
CA CYS A 86 4.61 -13.33 -6.83
C CYS A 86 3.41 -13.44 -5.90
N LEU A 87 3.62 -13.25 -4.59
CA LEU A 87 2.55 -13.08 -3.62
C LEU A 87 2.14 -11.61 -3.57
N PRO A 88 0.97 -11.23 -4.08
CA PRO A 88 0.52 -9.84 -4.05
C PRO A 88 0.09 -9.44 -2.64
N ALA A 89 0.41 -8.22 -2.24
CA ALA A 89 -0.09 -7.59 -1.01
C ALA A 89 -0.19 -6.07 -1.20
N VAL A 90 -1.13 -5.45 -0.50
CA VAL A 90 -1.28 -3.99 -0.43
C VAL A 90 -0.94 -3.52 0.97
N ILE A 91 -0.08 -2.52 1.07
CA ILE A 91 0.15 -1.77 2.31
C ILE A 91 -0.54 -0.41 2.16
N LEU A 92 -1.67 -0.23 2.84
CA LEU A 92 -2.40 1.03 2.90
C LEU A 92 -1.87 1.86 4.07
N MET A 93 -1.39 3.07 3.81
CA MET A 93 -0.91 3.99 4.85
C MET A 93 -1.80 5.23 4.88
N THR A 94 -2.27 5.61 6.07
CA THR A 94 -3.08 6.83 6.26
C THR A 94 -2.87 7.44 7.64
N ASP A 95 -2.86 8.77 7.71
CA ASP A 95 -2.84 9.55 8.95
C ASP A 95 -4.19 10.18 9.31
N GLY A 96 -5.20 9.98 8.48
CA GLY A 96 -6.51 10.58 8.60
C GLY A 96 -7.65 9.64 8.22
N GLN A 97 -8.86 10.16 8.36
CA GLN A 97 -10.11 9.46 8.08
C GLN A 97 -10.49 9.68 6.62
N ASP A 98 -11.13 8.69 5.99
CA ASP A 98 -11.70 8.86 4.67
C ASP A 98 -12.76 9.98 4.67
N THR A 99 -12.66 10.90 3.71
CA THR A 99 -13.55 12.06 3.59
C THR A 99 -14.40 12.07 2.32
N VAL A 100 -14.11 11.19 1.36
CA VAL A 100 -14.68 11.29 -0.01
C VAL A 100 -14.91 9.94 -0.69
N GLY A 101 -14.23 8.88 -0.27
CA GLY A 101 -14.19 7.60 -0.96
C GLY A 101 -15.51 6.84 -0.89
N ASN A 102 -15.74 5.98 -1.89
CA ASN A 102 -16.94 5.15 -1.94
C ASN A 102 -16.70 3.74 -1.35
N GLN A 103 -17.00 3.57 -0.07
CA GLN A 103 -16.87 2.29 0.63
C GLN A 103 -17.70 1.17 0.00
N ALA A 104 -18.93 1.46 -0.45
CA ALA A 104 -19.80 0.46 -1.04
C ALA A 104 -19.23 -0.10 -2.36
N ALA A 105 -18.63 0.77 -3.19
CA ALA A 105 -17.98 0.36 -4.42
C ALA A 105 -16.73 -0.51 -4.17
N LEU A 106 -15.93 -0.20 -3.14
CA LEU A 106 -14.81 -1.05 -2.73
C LEU A 106 -15.30 -2.43 -2.27
N ASN A 107 -16.29 -2.46 -1.39
CA ASN A 107 -16.85 -3.72 -0.86
C ASN A 107 -17.40 -4.60 -1.98
N GLN A 108 -18.16 -4.00 -2.90
CA GLN A 108 -18.68 -4.71 -4.08
C GLN A 108 -17.55 -5.28 -4.94
N TYR A 109 -16.47 -4.52 -5.14
CA TYR A 109 -15.32 -4.96 -5.90
C TYR A 109 -14.63 -6.17 -5.23
N ILE A 110 -14.34 -6.10 -3.93
CA ILE A 110 -13.71 -7.20 -3.18
C ILE A 110 -14.55 -8.48 -3.29
N GLN A 111 -15.86 -8.37 -3.08
CA GLN A 111 -16.78 -9.51 -3.12
C GLN A 111 -16.94 -10.12 -4.52
N SER A 112 -16.99 -9.28 -5.55
CA SER A 112 -17.27 -9.74 -6.92
C SER A 112 -16.06 -10.36 -7.62
N ASN A 113 -14.84 -10.12 -7.12
CA ASN A 113 -13.59 -10.57 -7.73
C ASN A 113 -12.88 -11.65 -6.92
N GLU A 114 -13.55 -12.22 -5.91
CA GLU A 114 -12.98 -13.19 -4.96
C GLU A 114 -11.57 -12.77 -4.51
N ASN A 115 -11.44 -11.49 -4.15
CA ASN A 115 -10.12 -10.89 -4.04
C ASN A 115 -9.35 -11.48 -2.85
N ASP A 116 -8.29 -12.21 -3.18
CA ASP A 116 -7.40 -12.91 -2.26
C ASP A 116 -6.16 -12.10 -1.88
N ILE A 117 -6.07 -10.84 -2.33
CA ILE A 117 -4.92 -9.96 -2.09
C ILE A 117 -5.06 -9.32 -0.70
N PRO A 118 -4.12 -9.58 0.24
CA PRO A 118 -4.17 -8.99 1.57
C PRO A 118 -3.94 -7.49 1.56
N VAL A 119 -4.82 -6.76 2.26
CA VAL A 119 -4.64 -5.33 2.52
C VAL A 119 -4.26 -5.12 3.98
N PHE A 120 -3.00 -4.76 4.21
CA PHE A 120 -2.49 -4.39 5.51
C PHE A 120 -2.57 -2.87 5.67
N ALA A 121 -3.30 -2.41 6.68
CA ALA A 121 -3.44 -0.98 6.94
C ALA A 121 -2.46 -0.53 8.03
N ILE A 122 -1.79 0.59 7.81
CA ILE A 122 -0.89 1.22 8.78
C ILE A 122 -1.44 2.60 9.09
N THR A 123 -1.85 2.78 10.35
CA THR A 123 -2.44 4.02 10.81
C THR A 123 -1.41 4.93 11.46
N PHE A 124 -1.53 6.20 11.14
CA PHE A 124 -0.84 7.31 11.79
C PHE A 124 -1.89 8.31 12.28
N GLY A 125 -1.48 9.29 13.08
CA GLY A 125 -2.29 10.46 13.40
C GLY A 125 -3.73 10.14 13.86
N ALA A 126 -4.69 10.71 13.14
CA ALA A 126 -6.12 10.70 13.44
C ALA A 126 -6.91 9.66 12.62
N ALA A 127 -6.23 8.67 12.02
CA ALA A 127 -6.89 7.61 11.28
C ALA A 127 -7.89 6.82 12.15
N ASP A 128 -9.00 6.40 11.53
CA ASP A 128 -10.08 5.67 12.19
C ASP A 128 -10.06 4.19 11.79
N ASP A 129 -9.71 3.33 12.74
CA ASP A 129 -9.67 1.88 12.56
C ASP A 129 -11.03 1.30 12.12
N THR A 130 -12.16 1.95 12.43
CA THR A 130 -13.49 1.47 12.02
C THR A 130 -13.72 1.57 10.52
N GLN A 131 -13.05 2.52 9.84
CA GLN A 131 -13.08 2.62 8.37
C GLN A 131 -12.20 1.57 7.70
N LEU A 132 -11.14 1.14 8.38
CA LEU A 132 -10.14 0.20 7.87
C LEU A 132 -10.48 -1.26 8.16
N THR A 133 -11.15 -1.52 9.28
CA THR A 133 -11.50 -2.88 9.73
C THR A 133 -12.29 -3.68 8.68
N PRO A 134 -13.31 -3.11 8.00
CA PRO A 134 -14.01 -3.81 6.93
C PRO A 134 -13.07 -4.22 5.79
N ILE A 135 -12.14 -3.35 5.41
CA ILE A 135 -11.16 -3.60 4.34
C ILE A 135 -10.26 -4.77 4.72
N THR A 136 -9.60 -4.69 5.88
CA THR A 136 -8.63 -5.69 6.30
C THR A 136 -9.30 -7.05 6.59
N THR A 137 -10.52 -7.04 7.13
CA THR A 137 -11.26 -8.28 7.42
C THR A 137 -11.68 -8.99 6.14
N GLN A 138 -12.17 -8.26 5.13
CA GLN A 138 -12.61 -8.86 3.86
C GLN A 138 -11.44 -9.32 2.99
N THR A 139 -10.23 -8.83 3.24
CA THR A 139 -9.03 -9.13 2.44
C THR A 139 -8.01 -9.97 3.19
N TYR A 140 -8.33 -10.50 4.38
CA TYR A 140 -7.38 -11.28 5.20
C TYR A 140 -6.12 -10.51 5.66
N GLY A 141 -6.19 -9.19 5.71
CA GLY A 141 -5.13 -8.33 6.23
C GLY A 141 -5.28 -7.98 7.71
N ARG A 142 -4.50 -7.00 8.16
CA ARG A 142 -4.50 -6.49 9.54
C ARG A 142 -4.22 -4.99 9.60
N ILE A 143 -4.62 -4.37 10.71
CA ILE A 143 -4.31 -2.97 11.03
C ILE A 143 -3.10 -2.94 11.96
N PHE A 144 -2.15 -2.05 11.67
CA PHE A 144 -0.97 -1.78 12.47
C PHE A 144 -0.89 -0.31 12.84
N ARG A 145 -0.39 -0.01 14.03
CA ARG A 145 -0.14 1.36 14.46
C ARG A 145 1.27 1.75 14.03
N GLY A 146 1.42 2.74 13.16
CA GLY A 146 2.73 3.14 12.61
C GLY A 146 3.73 3.63 13.68
N SER A 147 3.25 4.12 14.82
CA SER A 147 4.08 4.48 15.98
C SER A 147 4.71 3.29 16.71
N GLU A 148 4.17 2.08 16.52
CA GLU A 148 4.50 0.90 17.33
C GLU A 148 4.95 -0.29 16.47
N ASP A 149 4.26 -0.54 15.35
CA ASP A 149 4.29 -1.80 14.61
C ASP A 149 4.65 -1.63 13.13
N LEU A 150 5.26 -0.51 12.73
CA LEU A 150 5.57 -0.21 11.34
C LEU A 150 6.41 -1.34 10.67
N ILE A 151 7.47 -1.78 11.34
CA ILE A 151 8.34 -2.86 10.82
C ILE A 151 7.57 -4.18 10.69
N LYS A 152 6.69 -4.46 11.66
CA LYS A 152 5.89 -5.68 11.69
C LYS A 152 4.93 -5.74 10.51
N ALA A 153 4.27 -4.62 10.20
CA ALA A 153 3.38 -4.51 9.04
C ALA A 153 4.09 -4.88 7.72
N PHE A 154 5.30 -4.35 7.52
CA PHE A 154 6.09 -4.65 6.33
C PHE A 154 6.57 -6.11 6.27
N ARG A 155 6.89 -6.73 7.41
CA ARG A 155 7.26 -8.15 7.47
C ARG A 155 6.09 -9.07 7.14
N GLU A 156 4.92 -8.81 7.71
CA GLU A 156 3.70 -9.57 7.40
C GLU A 156 3.33 -9.46 5.92
N ALA A 157 3.40 -8.25 5.34
CA ALA A 157 3.13 -8.03 3.92
C ALA A 157 4.10 -8.75 2.98
N LYS A 158 5.34 -8.98 3.42
CA LYS A 158 6.35 -9.76 2.68
C LYS A 158 6.27 -11.27 2.93
N GLY A 159 5.35 -11.73 3.79
CA GLY A 159 5.22 -13.14 4.16
C GLY A 159 6.35 -13.67 5.06
N TYR A 160 7.13 -12.77 5.68
CA TYR A 160 8.10 -13.15 6.71
C TYR A 160 7.34 -13.34 8.04
N ASN A 161 6.84 -14.57 8.26
CA ASN A 161 6.25 -14.99 9.54
C ASN A 161 7.26 -15.77 10.38
#